data_AF-A0A7K2TK00-F1
#
_entry.id   AF-A0A7K2TK00-F1
#
_cell.length_a   1.000
_cell.length_b   1.000
_cell.length_c   1.000
_cell.angle_alpha   90.00
_cell.angle_beta   90.00
_cell.angle_gamma   90.00
#
_symmetry.space_group_name_H-M   'P 1'
#
loop_
_entity.id
_entity.type
_entity.pdbx_description
1 polymer ?
#
loop_
_entity_poly.entity_id
_entity_poly.type
_entity_poly.pdbx_seq_one_letter_code
_entity_poly.pdbx_strand_id
1 'polypeptide(L)' 'MIERFPHGALFSNVEITAATVRRGDIIQLGGRTCRVRDLFQLPRGGKRLVFDSGELLTIHTRTRLIAVRTRRRW' A
#
# COMPACT_ATOMS: atom_id res chain seq x y z
N MET A 1 14.83 -19.29 0.08
CA MET A 1 13.49 -18.88 -0.42
C MET A 1 13.72 -17.80 -1.46
N ILE A 2 13.59 -18.10 -2.75
CA ILE A 2 13.94 -17.17 -3.83
C ILE A 2 12.70 -16.32 -4.11
N GLU A 3 12.74 -15.03 -3.74
CA GLU A 3 11.72 -14.07 -4.16
C GLU A 3 11.78 -13.92 -5.68
N ARG A 4 10.82 -14.53 -6.37
CA ARG A 4 10.61 -14.34 -7.81
C ARG A 4 10.10 -12.93 -8.04
N PHE A 5 11.00 -11.96 -8.18
CA PHE A 5 10.65 -10.69 -8.79
C PHE A 5 10.44 -10.95 -10.29
N PRO A 6 9.22 -10.76 -10.84
CA PRO A 6 9.03 -10.91 -12.28
C PRO A 6 9.96 -9.91 -12.97
N HIS A 7 10.74 -10.38 -13.96
CA HIS A 7 11.87 -9.71 -14.61
C HIS A 7 11.52 -8.41 -15.39
N GLY A 8 10.38 -7.77 -15.11
CA GLY A 8 9.91 -6.49 -15.68
C GLY A 8 9.08 -5.63 -14.72
N ALA A 9 9.14 -5.91 -13.41
CA ALA A 9 8.47 -5.13 -12.38
C ALA A 9 9.32 -3.90 -11.96
N LEU A 10 8.87 -2.69 -12.28
CA LEU A 10 9.47 -1.45 -11.77
C LEU A 10 8.89 -1.15 -10.40
N PHE A 11 9.76 -1.05 -9.39
CA PHE A 11 9.39 -0.58 -8.06
C PHE A 11 9.62 0.92 -7.98
N SER A 12 8.57 1.67 -7.68
CA SER A 12 8.65 3.11 -7.47
C SER A 12 8.15 3.47 -6.08
N ASN A 13 8.87 4.35 -5.39
CA ASN A 13 8.32 5.07 -4.25
C ASN A 13 7.27 6.05 -4.77
N VAL A 14 6.05 5.93 -4.28
CA VAL A 14 4.90 6.74 -4.67
C VAL A 14 4.26 7.27 -3.41
N GLU A 15 3.98 8.56 -3.40
CA GLU A 15 3.12 9.12 -2.37
C GLU A 15 1.67 8.68 -2.61
N ILE A 16 1.06 8.12 -1.58
CA ILE A 16 -0.31 7.64 -1.59
C ILE A 16 -1.17 8.43 -0.61
N THR A 17 -2.44 8.55 -0.96
CA THR A 17 -3.49 9.11 -0.11
C THR A 17 -4.59 8.08 0.08
N ALA A 18 -5.60 8.42 0.87
CA ALA A 18 -6.83 7.63 0.93
C ALA A 18 -7.44 7.45 -0.47
N ALA A 19 -7.26 8.34 -1.45
CA ALA A 19 -7.82 8.14 -2.79
C ALA A 19 -6.97 7.24 -3.69
N THR A 20 -5.64 7.20 -3.49
CA THR A 20 -4.70 6.62 -4.46
C THR A 20 -4.03 5.34 -4.01
N VAL A 21 -4.19 4.95 -2.75
CA VAL A 21 -3.70 3.67 -2.23
C VAL A 21 -4.36 2.48 -2.92
N ARG A 22 -3.61 1.42 -3.16
CA ARG A 22 -4.03 0.22 -3.89
C ARG A 22 -3.68 -1.03 -3.09
N ARG A 23 -4.47 -2.09 -3.32
CA ARG A 23 -4.08 -3.43 -2.88
C ARG A 23 -2.74 -3.80 -3.52
N GLY A 24 -1.87 -4.41 -2.73
CA GLY A 24 -0.51 -4.76 -3.11
C GLY A 24 0.53 -3.66 -2.89
N ASP A 25 0.13 -2.43 -2.55
CA ASP A 25 1.08 -1.41 -2.10
C ASP A 25 1.83 -1.88 -0.85
N ILE A 26 3.09 -1.50 -0.77
CA ILE A 26 3.94 -1.80 0.38
C ILE A 26 4.23 -0.50 1.11
N ILE A 27 3.74 -0.36 2.34
CA ILE A 27 3.89 0.85 3.16
C ILE A 27 4.91 0.56 4.26
N GLN A 28 5.82 1.49 4.52
CA GLN A 28 6.69 1.42 5.69
C GLN A 28 6.01 2.11 6.88
N LEU A 29 5.76 1.35 7.95
CA LEU A 29 5.12 1.83 9.18
C LEU A 29 5.93 1.37 10.38
N GLY A 30 6.42 2.31 11.20
CA GLY A 30 7.17 1.97 12.42
C GLY A 30 8.39 1.08 12.17
N GLY A 31 9.09 1.26 11.05
CA GLY A 31 10.24 0.43 10.65
C GLY A 31 9.88 -0.95 10.09
N ARG A 32 8.59 -1.26 9.92
CA ARG A 32 8.10 -2.51 9.35
C ARG A 32 7.52 -2.32 7.97
N THR A 33 7.70 -3.32 7.12
CA THR A 33 7.15 -3.37 5.77
C THR A 33 5.76 -4.01 5.81
N CYS A 34 4.73 -3.22 5.55
CA CYS A 34 3.33 -3.63 5.63
C CYS A 34 2.70 -3.62 4.23
N ARG A 35 2.42 -4.81 3.68
CA ARG A 35 1.75 -4.95 2.38
C ARG A 35 0.24 -4.86 2.53
N VAL A 36 -0.39 -3.97 1.76
CA VAL A 36 -1.84 -3.78 1.74
C VAL A 36 -2.49 -4.99 1.08
N ARG A 37 -3.21 -5.77 1.86
CA ARG A 37 -4.03 -6.89 1.40
C ARG A 37 -5.37 -6.42 0.87
N ASP A 38 -6.05 -5.58 1.66
CA ASP A 38 -7.39 -5.09 1.36
C ASP A 38 -7.61 -3.64 1.78
N LEU A 39 -8.68 -3.03 1.25
CA LEU A 39 -9.06 -1.64 1.41
C LEU A 39 -10.57 -1.53 1.61
N PHE A 40 -10.97 -0.88 2.70
CA PHE A 40 -12.37 -0.53 2.94
C PHE A 40 -12.53 0.98 2.89
N GLN A 41 -13.53 1.46 2.15
CA GLN A 41 -13.92 2.87 2.21
C GLN A 41 -14.62 3.15 3.53
N LEU A 42 -14.31 4.30 4.10
CA LEU A 42 -14.95 4.82 5.31
C LEU A 42 -15.73 6.09 4.96
N PRO A 43 -16.68 6.50 5.82
CA PRO A 43 -17.37 7.78 5.67
C PRO A 43 -16.38 8.94 5.51
N ARG A 44 -16.83 10.00 4.83
CA ARG A 44 -16.04 11.22 4.58
C ARG A 44 -14.75 10.97 3.78
N GLY A 45 -14.68 9.89 3.02
CA GLY A 45 -13.56 9.60 2.12
C GLY A 45 -12.32 9.02 2.80
N GLY A 46 -12.41 8.64 4.08
CA GLY A 46 -11.36 7.88 4.74
C GLY A 46 -11.20 6.48 4.13
N LYS A 47 -10.10 5.81 4.46
CA LYS A 47 -9.90 4.39 4.14
C LYS A 47 -9.34 3.63 5.32
N ARG A 48 -9.77 2.38 5.44
CA ARG A 48 -9.11 1.38 6.30
C ARG A 48 -8.31 0.44 5.41
N LEU A 49 -7.02 0.37 5.70
CA LEU A 49 -6.05 -0.54 5.10
C LEU A 49 -6.03 -1.81 5.95
N VAL A 50 -6.11 -2.96 5.30
CA VAL A 50 -5.84 -4.26 5.92
C VAL A 50 -4.52 -4.76 5.39
N PHE A 51 -3.58 -5.06 6.28
CA PHE A 51 -2.28 -5.60 5.89
C PHE A 51 -2.29 -7.13 5.84
N ASP A 52 -1.32 -7.71 5.15
CA ASP A 52 -1.15 -9.17 5.12
C ASP A 52 -0.96 -9.79 6.51
N SER A 53 -0.38 -9.04 7.46
CA SER A 53 -0.25 -9.43 8.88
C SER A 53 -1.58 -9.49 9.63
N GLY A 54 -2.66 -8.94 9.07
CA GLY A 54 -3.95 -8.75 9.75
C GLY A 54 -4.09 -7.42 10.50
N GLU A 55 -3.00 -6.64 10.61
CA GLU A 55 -3.04 -5.30 11.19
C GLU A 55 -3.88 -4.34 10.34
N LEU A 56 -4.45 -3.34 11.01
CA LEU A 56 -5.32 -2.35 10.39
C LEU A 56 -4.73 -0.95 10.55
N LEU A 57 -4.75 -0.17 9.48
CA LEU A 57 -4.46 1.26 9.55
C LEU A 57 -5.62 2.05 8.96
N THR A 58 -6.19 2.96 9.76
CA THR A 58 -7.20 3.91 9.28
C THR A 58 -6.53 5.22 8.90
N ILE A 59 -6.79 5.69 7.69
CA ILE A 59 -6.27 6.95 7.17
C ILE A 59 -7.42 7.87 6.76
N HIS A 60 -7.22 9.17 6.98
CA HIS A 60 -8.14 10.22 6.54
C HIS A 60 -7.77 10.70 5.13
N THR A 61 -8.66 11.49 4.52
CA THR A 61 -8.47 12.05 3.16
C THR A 61 -7.20 12.89 3.01
N ARG A 62 -6.75 13.53 4.09
CA ARG A 62 -5.54 14.39 4.11
C ARG A 62 -4.27 13.63 4.47
N THR A 63 -4.36 12.36 4.86
CA THR A 63 -3.20 11.54 5.18
C THR A 63 -2.41 11.24 3.89
N ARG A 64 -1.10 11.50 3.94
CA ARG A 64 -0.14 11.20 2.87
C ARG A 64 0.89 10.23 3.44
N LEU A 65 1.14 9.12 2.73
CA LEU A 65 2.12 8.10 3.10
C LEU A 65 3.00 7.79 1.90
N ILE A 66 4.21 7.31 2.14
CA ILE A 66 5.06 6.77 1.07
C ILE A 66 4.85 5.26 0.99
N ALA A 67 4.57 4.78 -0.22
CA ALA A 67 4.47 3.36 -0.52
C ALA A 67 5.39 2.97 -1.67
N VAL A 68 5.89 1.75 -1.63
CA VAL A 68 6.51 1.10 -2.77
C VAL A 68 5.40 0.42 -3.57
N ARG A 69 5.31 0.77 -4.86
CA ARG A 69 4.35 0.17 -5.80
C ARG A 69 5.07 -0.50 -6.95
N THR A 70 4.74 -1.76 -7.18
CA THR A 70 5.14 -2.47 -8.40
C THR A 70 4.29 -2.01 -9.57
N ARG A 71 4.91 -1.44 -10.60
CA ARG A 71 4.30 -1.28 -11.91
C ARG A 71 4.78 -2.42 -12.79
N ARG A 72 3.85 -3.23 -13.32
CA ARG A 72 4.19 -4.18 -14.38
C ARG A 72 4.35 -3.39 -15.67
N ARG A 73 5.52 -3.53 -16.31
CA ARG A 73 5.73 -3.12 -17.69
C ARG A 73 5.20 -4.27 -18.57
N TRP A 74 4.27 -3.95 -19.47
CA TRP A 74 3.78 -4.85 -20.50
C TRP A 74 4.66 -4.69 -21.74
#